data_AF-A0A967DZH8-F1
#
_entry.id   AF-A0A967DZH8-F1
#
_cell.length_a   1.000
_cell.length_b   1.000
_cell.length_c   1.000
_cell.angle_alpha   90.00
_cell.angle_beta   90.00
_cell.angle_gamma   90.00
#
_symmetry.space_group_name_H-M   'P 1'
#
loop_
_entity.id
_entity.type
_entity.pdbx_description
1 polymer ?
#
loop_
_entity_poly.entity_id
_entity_poly.type
_entity_poly.pdbx_seq_one_letter_code
_entity_poly.pdbx_strand_id
1 'polypeptide(L)'
;MPNTNASFAPFTRSDAIKSQLDILESMEHQGMSRKKLESFDTQTQEILTRLYGESHQYLELYQYATFGEAEALVNLPESAQEPQSRDREKTSLQQRRQALMGMLLEMQALEAQETKVLAGEDREDPPSV
;
A
#
# COMPACT_ATOMS: atom_id res chain seq x y z
N MET A 1 18.41 31.97 20.29
CA MET A 1 18.64 30.65 19.68
C MET A 1 17.30 30.13 19.20
N PRO A 2 17.05 29.99 17.90
CA PRO A 2 15.82 29.35 17.44
C PRO A 2 15.97 27.83 17.60
N ASN A 3 15.09 27.23 18.41
CA ASN A 3 14.99 25.77 18.53
C ASN A 3 14.53 25.21 17.19
N THR A 4 15.47 24.66 16.43
CA THR A 4 15.22 23.83 15.25
C THR A 4 14.76 22.45 15.72
N ASN A 5 13.62 22.39 16.40
CA ASN A 5 12.93 21.12 16.55
C ASN A 5 12.23 20.90 15.21
N ALA A 6 12.98 20.36 14.25
CA ALA A 6 12.46 19.96 12.96
C ALA A 6 11.21 19.11 13.24
N SER A 7 10.08 19.53 12.69
CA SER A 7 8.80 18.85 12.78
C SER A 7 8.90 17.47 12.12
N PHE A 8 9.48 16.50 12.83
CA PHE A 8 9.36 15.10 12.48
C PHE A 8 7.90 14.73 12.78
N ALA A 9 7.06 14.79 11.76
CA ALA A 9 5.78 14.08 11.83
C ALA A 9 6.11 12.61 12.12
N PRO A 10 5.52 12.00 13.16
CA PRO A 10 5.75 10.59 13.45
C PRO A 10 5.33 9.78 12.23
N PHE A 11 6.21 8.88 11.76
CA PHE A 11 5.91 7.97 10.66
C PHE A 11 4.68 7.14 11.02
N THR A 12 3.59 7.32 10.28
CA THR A 12 2.31 6.67 10.57
C THR A 12 2.23 5.30 9.91
N ARG A 13 1.22 4.49 10.26
CA ARG A 13 0.96 3.22 9.58
C ARG A 13 0.58 3.47 8.12
N SER A 14 -0.16 4.54 7.85
CA SER A 14 -0.49 4.95 6.49
C SER A 14 0.74 5.33 5.66
N ASP A 15 1.81 5.86 6.26
CA ASP A 15 3.04 6.21 5.53
C ASP A 15 3.77 4.98 4.96
N ALA A 16 3.70 3.83 5.64
CA ALA A 16 4.24 2.58 5.10
C ALA A 16 3.54 2.14 3.81
N ILE A 17 2.21 2.31 3.73
CA ILE A 17 1.43 1.98 2.53
C ILE A 17 1.69 3.01 1.42
N LYS A 18 1.79 4.31 1.74
CA LYS A 18 2.17 5.34 0.77
C LYS A 18 3.53 5.07 0.14
N SER A 19 4.52 4.69 0.95
CA SER A 19 5.86 4.37 0.43
C SER A 19 5.83 3.22 -0.60
N GLN A 20 4.97 2.22 -0.43
CA GLN A 20 4.81 1.16 -1.44
C GLN A 20 4.14 1.68 -2.73
N LEU A 21 3.16 2.60 -2.63
CA LEU A 21 2.55 3.24 -3.79
C LEU A 21 3.57 4.06 -4.60
N ASP A 22 4.47 4.79 -3.93
CA ASP A 22 5.53 5.58 -4.58
C ASP A 22 6.53 4.69 -5.33
N ILE A 23 6.88 3.54 -4.74
CA ILE A 23 7.74 2.53 -5.38
C ILE A 23 7.03 1.97 -6.62
N LEU A 24 5.73 1.66 -6.51
CA LEU A 24 4.93 1.12 -7.61
C LEU A 24 4.83 2.11 -8.78
N GLU A 25 4.63 3.40 -8.52
CA GLU A 25 4.65 4.46 -9.54
C GLU A 25 6.03 4.58 -10.21
N SER A 26 7.10 4.52 -9.41
CA SER A 26 8.47 4.54 -9.94
C SER A 26 8.74 3.34 -10.87
N MET A 27 8.21 2.16 -10.53
CA MET A 27 8.32 0.96 -11.36
C MET A 27 7.55 1.07 -12.68
N GLU A 28 6.40 1.76 -12.69
CA GLU A 28 5.63 2.04 -13.92
C GLU A 28 6.44 2.91 -14.90
N HIS A 29 7.19 3.89 -14.38
CA HIS A 29 7.98 4.81 -15.20
C HIS A 29 9.35 4.27 -15.64
N GLN A 30 10.04 3.53 -14.78
CA GLN A 30 11.42 3.08 -15.01
C GLN A 30 11.51 1.72 -15.73
N GLY A 31 10.37 1.04 -15.90
CA GLY A 31 10.31 -0.30 -16.45
C GLY A 31 10.41 -1.37 -15.37
N MET A 32 9.55 -2.37 -15.52
CA MET A 32 9.37 -3.45 -14.57
C MET A 32 10.12 -4.70 -15.03
N SER A 33 10.88 -5.31 -14.12
CA SER A 33 11.36 -6.67 -14.32
C SER A 33 10.65 -7.59 -13.35
N ARG A 34 10.39 -8.83 -13.76
CA ARG A 34 9.72 -9.83 -12.91
C ARG A 34 10.35 -9.97 -11.53
N LYS A 35 11.69 -10.01 -11.44
CA LYS A 35 12.41 -10.08 -10.16
C LYS A 35 12.18 -8.86 -9.26
N LYS A 36 12.09 -7.67 -9.85
CA LYS A 36 11.78 -6.44 -9.09
C LYS A 36 10.34 -6.49 -8.56
N LEU A 37 9.40 -6.95 -9.38
CA LEU A 37 8.00 -7.05 -8.98
C LEU A 37 7.80 -8.11 -7.88
N GLU A 38 8.41 -9.28 -7.99
CA GLU A 38 8.38 -10.32 -6.95
C GLU A 38 8.98 -9.82 -5.61
N SER A 39 10.09 -9.08 -5.68
CA SER A 39 10.68 -8.45 -4.49
C SER A 39 9.77 -7.38 -3.89
N PHE A 40 9.11 -6.58 -4.72
CA PHE A 40 8.13 -5.58 -4.29
C PHE A 40 6.92 -6.24 -3.61
N ASP A 41 6.38 -7.29 -4.21
CA ASP A 41 5.23 -8.03 -3.67
C ASP A 41 5.58 -8.66 -2.32
N THR A 42 6.77 -9.25 -2.18
CA THR A 42 7.25 -9.82 -0.92
C THR A 42 7.35 -8.75 0.18
N GLN A 43 7.98 -7.60 -0.12
CA GLN A 43 8.11 -6.50 0.83
C GLN A 43 6.75 -5.92 1.22
N THR A 44 5.83 -5.80 0.25
CA THR A 44 4.47 -5.32 0.50
C THR A 44 3.70 -6.27 1.41
N GLN A 45 3.76 -7.58 1.16
CA GLN A 45 3.12 -8.58 2.00
C GLN A 45 3.70 -8.59 3.44
N GLU A 46 5.00 -8.42 3.61
CA GLU A 46 5.62 -8.27 4.93
C GLU A 46 5.10 -7.03 5.67
N ILE A 47 4.98 -5.89 4.98
CA ILE A 47 4.42 -4.66 5.55
C ILE A 47 2.97 -4.88 5.96
N LEU A 48 2.14 -5.44 5.08
CA LEU A 48 0.72 -5.71 5.36
C LEU A 48 0.56 -6.68 6.53
N THR A 49 1.41 -7.71 6.61
CA THR A 49 1.44 -8.67 7.73
C THR A 49 1.79 -7.96 9.05
N ARG A 50 2.78 -7.06 9.05
CA ARG A 50 3.16 -6.30 10.24
C ARG A 50 2.07 -5.30 10.68
N LEU A 51 1.34 -4.72 9.72
CA LEU A 51 0.31 -3.72 10.00
C LEU A 51 -1.00 -4.33 10.46
N TYR A 52 -1.42 -5.45 9.86
CA TYR A 52 -2.76 -6.01 10.04
C TYR A 52 -2.78 -7.44 10.60
N GLY A 53 -1.66 -8.17 10.56
CA GLY A 53 -1.56 -9.58 10.91
C GLY A 53 -1.66 -10.53 9.70
N GLU A 54 -1.18 -11.76 9.89
CA GLU A 54 -1.07 -12.79 8.84
C GLU A 54 -2.43 -13.27 8.29
N SER A 55 -3.50 -13.14 9.07
CA SER A 55 -4.84 -13.63 8.70
C SER A 55 -5.80 -12.50 8.31
N HIS A 56 -5.29 -11.30 8.02
CA HIS A 56 -6.15 -10.17 7.70
C HIS A 56 -6.59 -10.21 6.23
N GLN A 57 -7.86 -9.90 5.97
CA GLN A 57 -8.47 -9.86 4.62
C GLN A 57 -7.69 -8.98 3.61
N TYR A 58 -6.95 -7.98 4.07
CA TYR A 58 -6.14 -7.13 3.19
C TYR A 58 -4.90 -7.82 2.65
N LEU A 59 -4.31 -8.74 3.41
CA LEU A 59 -3.22 -9.57 2.90
C LEU A 59 -3.74 -10.51 1.81
N GLU A 60 -4.93 -11.08 2.00
CA GLU A 60 -5.60 -11.91 0.99
C GLU A 60 -5.97 -11.10 -0.26
N LEU A 61 -6.57 -9.92 -0.08
CA LEU A 61 -6.92 -9.00 -1.17
C LEU A 61 -5.69 -8.62 -2.00
N TYR A 62 -4.56 -8.34 -1.34
CA TYR A 62 -3.31 -8.07 -2.03
C TYR A 62 -2.83 -9.29 -2.82
N GLN A 63 -2.84 -10.48 -2.22
CA GLN A 63 -2.47 -11.72 -2.91
C GLN A 63 -3.33 -11.96 -4.16
N TYR A 64 -4.66 -11.75 -4.07
CA TYR A 64 -5.54 -11.84 -5.24
C TYR A 64 -5.16 -10.84 -6.35
N ALA A 65 -4.76 -9.62 -5.99
CA ALA A 65 -4.26 -8.63 -6.95
C ALA A 65 -2.95 -9.05 -7.64
N THR A 66 -2.20 -10.00 -7.08
CA THR A 66 -0.99 -10.58 -7.71
C THR A 66 -1.30 -11.81 -8.58
N PHE A 67 -2.40 -12.52 -8.34
CA PHE A 67 -2.72 -13.79 -9.03
C PHE A 67 -3.04 -13.65 -10.52
N GLY A 68 -3.50 -12.47 -10.97
CA GLY A 68 -3.86 -12.22 -12.38
C GLY A 68 -2.72 -12.44 -13.38
N GLU A 69 -1.47 -12.41 -12.93
CA GLU A 69 -0.29 -12.71 -13.76
C GLU A 69 -0.04 -14.21 -13.98
N ALA A 70 -0.40 -15.06 -13.01
CA ALA A 70 -0.10 -16.49 -13.06
C ALA A 70 -0.98 -17.22 -14.09
N GLU A 71 -2.27 -16.90 -14.17
CA GLU A 71 -3.20 -17.53 -15.14
C GLU A 71 -2.93 -17.14 -16.59
N ALA A 72 -2.47 -15.91 -16.82
CA ALA A 72 -2.29 -15.35 -18.16
C ALA A 72 -1.06 -15.92 -18.89
N LEU A 73 -0.08 -16.46 -18.16
CA LEU A 73 1.17 -17.01 -18.69
C LEU A 73 1.04 -18.49 -19.11
N VAL A 74 0.19 -19.26 -18.43
CA VAL A 74 0.03 -20.71 -18.72
C VAL A 74 -0.76 -20.94 -20.02
N ASN A 75 -1.51 -19.93 -20.48
CA ASN A 75 -2.44 -20.05 -21.60
C ASN A 75 -2.04 -19.29 -22.88
N LEU A 76 -0.80 -18.77 -23.02
CA LEU A 76 -0.45 -17.96 -24.19
C LEU A 76 0.45 -18.65 -25.22
N PRO A 77 0.01 -18.75 -26.50
CA PRO A 77 0.86 -19.17 -27.59
C PRO A 77 1.95 -18.12 -27.91
N GLU A 78 3.15 -18.58 -28.30
CA GLU A 78 4.35 -17.76 -28.58
C GLU A 78 4.11 -16.57 -29.54
N SER A 79 3.13 -16.68 -30.44
CA SER A 79 2.92 -15.73 -31.54
C SER A 79 2.20 -14.42 -31.16
N ALA A 80 1.71 -14.26 -29.91
CA ALA A 80 0.93 -13.09 -29.47
C ALA A 80 1.66 -12.20 -28.43
N GLN A 81 2.94 -12.46 -28.18
CA GLN A 81 3.62 -12.06 -26.95
C GLN A 81 3.88 -10.55 -26.79
N GLU A 82 4.17 -9.74 -27.82
CA GLU A 82 4.62 -8.37 -27.56
C GLU A 82 3.52 -7.35 -27.17
N PRO A 83 2.44 -7.16 -27.95
CA PRO A 83 1.42 -6.16 -27.61
C PRO A 83 0.56 -6.58 -26.41
N GLN A 84 0.23 -7.88 -26.29
CA GLN A 84 -0.60 -8.35 -25.18
C GLN A 84 0.14 -8.40 -23.85
N SER A 85 1.47 -8.57 -23.82
CA SER A 85 2.22 -8.59 -22.57
C SER A 85 2.31 -7.21 -21.93
N ARG A 86 2.48 -6.14 -22.71
CA ARG A 86 2.55 -4.76 -22.18
C ARG A 86 1.25 -4.31 -21.52
N ASP A 87 0.11 -4.63 -22.11
CA ASP A 87 -1.19 -4.27 -21.53
C ASP A 87 -1.47 -5.05 -20.24
N ARG A 88 -0.97 -6.28 -20.13
CA ARG A 88 -1.07 -7.11 -18.91
C ARG A 88 -0.19 -6.59 -17.78
N GLU A 89 1.06 -6.22 -18.08
CA GLU A 89 1.96 -5.60 -17.09
C GLU A 89 1.34 -4.32 -16.50
N LYS A 90 0.74 -3.47 -17.36
CA LYS A 90 -0.01 -2.29 -16.90
C LYS A 90 -1.22 -2.67 -16.03
N THR A 91 -1.95 -3.71 -16.42
CA THR A 91 -3.12 -4.19 -15.68
C THR A 91 -2.71 -4.76 -14.31
N SER A 92 -1.60 -5.48 -14.22
CA SER A 92 -1.12 -6.08 -12.96
C SER A 92 -0.61 -5.01 -11.98
N LEU A 93 0.05 -3.97 -12.47
CA LEU A 93 0.43 -2.80 -11.66
C LEU A 93 -0.80 -2.03 -11.16
N GLN A 94 -1.81 -1.85 -12.02
CA GLN A 94 -3.05 -1.20 -11.63
C GLN A 94 -3.82 -1.97 -10.55
N GLN A 95 -3.86 -3.31 -10.63
CA GLN A 95 -4.51 -4.14 -9.60
C GLN A 95 -3.85 -3.95 -8.23
N ARG A 96 -2.51 -3.99 -8.17
CA ARG A 96 -1.74 -3.72 -6.94
C ARG A 96 -1.99 -2.31 -6.41
N ARG A 97 -1.99 -1.31 -7.30
CA ARG A 97 -2.28 0.09 -6.95
C ARG A 97 -3.67 0.22 -6.32
N GLN A 98 -4.70 -0.36 -6.95
CA GLN A 98 -6.07 -0.27 -6.46
C GLN A 98 -6.23 -0.91 -5.06
N ALA A 99 -5.63 -2.09 -4.85
CA ALA A 99 -5.63 -2.75 -3.55
C ALA A 99 -4.98 -1.87 -2.47
N LEU A 100 -3.78 -1.35 -2.73
CA LEU A 100 -3.05 -0.50 -1.79
C LEU A 100 -3.73 0.84 -1.51
N MET A 101 -4.35 1.47 -2.53
CA MET A 101 -5.11 2.71 -2.34
C MET A 101 -6.34 2.51 -1.45
N GLY A 102 -7.05 1.39 -1.59
CA GLY A 102 -8.17 1.04 -0.71
C GLY A 102 -7.72 0.90 0.74
N MET A 103 -6.65 0.14 0.98
CA MET A 103 -6.08 -0.07 2.32
C MET A 103 -5.57 1.25 2.93
N LEU A 104 -4.94 2.10 2.12
CA LEU A 104 -4.46 3.41 2.57
C LEU A 104 -5.61 4.30 3.06
N LEU A 105 -6.71 4.37 2.29
CA LEU A 105 -7.86 5.19 2.63
C LEU A 105 -8.47 4.76 3.97
N GLU A 106 -8.63 3.46 4.17
CA GLU A 106 -9.17 2.91 5.42
C GLU A 106 -8.21 3.13 6.60
N MET A 107 -6.90 2.94 6.42
CA MET A 107 -5.90 3.22 7.45
C MET A 107 -5.91 4.70 7.87
N GLN A 108 -6.00 5.62 6.92
CA GLN A 108 -6.07 7.05 7.20
C GLN A 108 -7.35 7.44 7.94
N ALA A 109 -8.48 6.80 7.62
CA ALA A 109 -9.73 7.02 8.34
C ALA A 109 -9.62 6.56 9.81
N LEU A 110 -9.01 5.40 10.06
CA LEU A 110 -8.76 4.89 11.41
C LEU A 110 -7.82 5.82 12.20
N GLU A 111 -6.69 6.22 11.63
CA GLU A 111 -5.74 7.14 12.26
C GLU A 111 -6.37 8.50 12.58
N ALA A 112 -7.22 9.03 11.69
CA ALA A 112 -7.95 10.26 11.91
C ALA A 112 -9.01 10.13 13.02
N GLN A 113 -9.58 8.95 13.23
CA GLN A 113 -10.50 8.70 14.32
C GLN A 113 -9.76 8.55 15.66
N GLU A 114 -8.65 7.82 15.70
CA GLU A 114 -7.81 7.69 16.89
C GLU A 114 -7.31 9.06 17.39
N THR A 115 -6.82 9.90 16.48
CA THR A 115 -6.38 11.27 16.84
C THR A 115 -7.52 12.13 17.38
N LYS A 116 -8.75 11.99 16.87
CA LYS A 116 -9.93 12.68 17.42
C LYS A 116 -10.30 12.20 18.81
N VAL A 117 -10.20 10.90 19.08
CA VAL A 117 -10.47 10.33 20.40
C VAL A 117 -9.44 10.83 21.41
N LEU A 118 -8.16 10.72 21.07
CA LEU A 118 -7.05 11.18 21.93
C LEU A 118 -7.10 12.69 22.21
N ALA A 119 -7.53 13.50 21.24
CA ALA A 119 -7.70 14.95 21.43
C ALA A 119 -8.98 15.32 22.19
N GLY A 120 -9.96 14.41 22.26
CA GLY A 120 -11.27 14.63 22.89
C GLY A 120 -11.32 14.32 24.39
N GLU A 121 -10.42 13.47 24.90
CA GLU A 121 -10.35 13.10 26.33
C GLU A 121 -9.75 14.18 27.23
N ASP A 122 -9.08 15.20 26.67
CA ASP A 122 -8.40 16.27 27.43
C ASP A 122 -9.30 17.49 27.73
N ARG A 123 -10.60 17.41 27.42
CA ARG A 123 -11.61 18.41 27.81
C ARG A 123 -12.32 17.97 29.08
N GLU A 124 -11.58 17.91 30.19
CA GLU A 124 -12.21 18.02 31.50
C GLU A 124 -12.71 19.46 31.66
N ASP A 125 -14.03 19.66 31.62
CA ASP A 125 -14.64 20.92 32.00
C ASP A 125 -14.14 21.30 33.42
N PRO A 126 -13.55 22.50 33.61
CA PRO A 126 -13.11 22.89 34.94
C PRO A 126 -14.32 22.92 35.88
N PRO A 127 -14.18 22.42 37.12
CA PRO A 127 -15.28 22.43 38.08
C PRO A 127 -15.73 23.88 38.27
N SER A 128 -17.00 24.13 37.98
CA SER A 128 -17.63 25.42 38.26
C SER A 128 -17.62 25.63 39.77
N VAL A 129 -16.82 26.59 40.24
CA VAL A 129 -16.84 27.11 41.62
C VAL A 129 -17.79 28.30 41.68
#